data_AF-A0A3N0I9R9-F1
#
_entry.id   AF-A0A3N0I9R9-F1
#
_cell.length_a   1.000
_cell.length_b   1.000
_cell.length_c   1.000
_cell.angle_alpha   90.00
_cell.angle_beta   90.00
_cell.angle_gamma   90.00
#
_symmetry.space_group_name_H-M   'P 1'
#
loop_
_entity.id
_entity.type
_entity.pdbx_description
1 polymer ?
#
loop_
_entity_poly.entity_id
_entity_poly.type
_entity_poly.pdbx_seq_one_letter_code
_entity_poly.pdbx_strand_id
1 'polypeptide(L)'
;MMKPMSMTACAVAFAAAVALAGCSDGAGSAAGSAGDAGAPSASQQAAEAVQIKQSPDKYTWYVKNYVGMNAGNAGYTGLDTNRYDRYGAGALRLVFVAGDGTFVDPENEDQLKEYVVIGQNLEPNTEVVYTFQKDDDGKEYDNLVSTKSHEEIVLAVKRVGSSGDTVDMTAIQASPDKYTRMVRDYVGRNLAECGYLALGGYLADSYGAGSVKINPIADDGSYIDLSDSETYKDVLSQYKVTSQSVAPNTAMTMTFMLDSDGNEYENLVSTKSLDSIDLQVTKIG
;
A
#
# COMPACT_ATOMS: atom_id res chain seq x y z
N MET A 1 44.01 -23.51 -34.89
CA MET A 1 43.61 -22.10 -34.63
C MET A 1 42.08 -22.12 -34.58
N MET A 2 41.35 -21.77 -33.53
CA MET A 2 41.58 -20.95 -32.34
C MET A 2 41.18 -21.71 -31.06
N LYS A 3 41.67 -21.24 -29.91
CA LYS A 3 41.56 -21.81 -28.56
C LYS A 3 40.13 -21.71 -27.97
N PRO A 4 39.74 -22.59 -27.04
CA PRO A 4 38.63 -22.34 -26.13
C PRO A 4 39.05 -21.32 -25.07
N MET A 5 38.25 -20.26 -24.89
CA MET A 5 38.43 -19.27 -23.83
C MET A 5 37.56 -19.65 -22.64
N SER A 6 38.23 -20.10 -21.58
CA SER A 6 37.70 -20.27 -20.23
C SER A 6 37.27 -18.92 -19.67
N MET A 7 36.02 -18.80 -19.20
CA MET A 7 35.59 -17.66 -18.38
C MET A 7 35.79 -18.03 -16.90
N THR A 8 36.72 -17.30 -16.30
CA THR A 8 37.13 -17.35 -14.91
C THR A 8 36.00 -16.94 -13.96
N ALA A 9 35.84 -17.75 -12.91
CA ALA A 9 35.03 -17.48 -11.74
C ALA A 9 35.49 -16.21 -11.00
N CYS A 10 34.54 -15.39 -10.54
CA CYS A 10 34.74 -14.45 -9.44
C CYS A 10 33.77 -14.83 -8.32
N ALA A 11 34.25 -15.68 -7.41
CA ALA A 11 33.63 -15.90 -6.12
C ALA A 11 33.97 -14.72 -5.21
N VAL A 12 32.97 -13.90 -4.86
CA VAL A 12 33.11 -12.89 -3.82
C VAL A 12 32.71 -13.54 -2.50
N ALA A 13 33.71 -13.89 -1.70
CA ALA A 13 33.53 -14.34 -0.33
C ALA A 13 33.26 -13.11 0.57
N PHE A 14 32.04 -12.97 1.07
CA PHE A 14 31.74 -12.08 2.20
C PHE A 14 31.95 -12.85 3.50
N ALA A 15 33.10 -12.65 4.13
CA ALA A 15 33.34 -13.01 5.51
C ALA A 15 32.88 -11.85 6.41
N ALA A 16 31.79 -12.05 7.16
CA ALA A 16 31.42 -11.20 8.28
C ALA A 16 31.40 -12.06 9.54
N ALA A 17 32.46 -11.92 10.34
CA ALA A 17 32.57 -12.50 11.66
C ALA A 17 31.66 -11.73 12.63
N VAL A 18 30.68 -12.41 13.23
CA VAL A 18 29.95 -11.90 14.39
C VAL A 18 30.64 -12.43 15.63
N ALA A 19 31.33 -11.54 16.34
CA ALA A 19 31.85 -11.81 17.67
C ALA A 19 30.68 -11.82 18.67
N LEU A 20 30.45 -12.99 19.28
CA LEU A 20 29.66 -13.13 20.50
C LEU A 20 30.43 -12.50 21.66
N ALA A 21 29.89 -11.44 22.25
CA ALA A 21 30.28 -10.98 23.58
C ALA A 21 29.02 -10.98 24.45
N GLY A 22 28.84 -12.07 25.19
CA GLY A 22 28.04 -12.05 26.40
C GLY A 22 28.93 -11.63 27.57
N CYS A 23 28.41 -10.77 28.44
CA CYS A 23 28.76 -10.77 29.86
C CYS A 23 27.52 -10.43 30.68
N SER A 24 27.29 -11.30 31.64
CA SER A 24 26.29 -11.34 32.70
C SER A 24 26.51 -10.31 33.80
N ASP A 25 25.42 -10.03 34.51
CA ASP A 25 25.25 -9.72 35.95
C ASP A 25 26.16 -8.70 36.66
N GLY A 26 25.50 -7.68 37.20
CA GLY A 26 26.02 -6.79 38.24
C GLY A 26 24.89 -6.17 39.04
N ALA A 27 24.51 -6.83 40.14
CA ALA A 27 23.60 -6.33 41.16
C ALA A 27 24.15 -5.06 41.84
N GLY A 28 23.29 -4.08 42.10
CA GLY A 28 23.62 -2.87 42.85
C GLY A 28 22.37 -2.19 43.41
N SER A 29 21.96 -2.61 44.60
CA SER A 29 20.93 -1.95 45.40
C SER A 29 21.43 -0.58 45.91
N ALA A 30 20.63 0.47 45.73
CA ALA A 30 20.67 1.65 46.60
C ALA A 30 19.27 2.25 46.73
N ALA A 31 18.79 2.30 47.97
CA ALA A 31 17.53 2.89 48.38
C ALA A 31 17.62 4.42 48.46
N GLY A 32 16.55 5.10 48.09
CA GLY A 32 16.32 6.54 48.32
C GLY A 32 14.88 6.90 48.03
N SER A 33 14.15 7.29 49.06
CA SER A 33 12.69 7.50 49.08
C SER A 33 12.29 8.95 48.77
N ALA A 34 11.05 9.08 48.27
CA ALA A 34 10.12 10.20 48.31
C ALA A 34 10.29 11.38 47.33
N GLY A 35 9.28 11.50 46.46
CA GLY A 35 8.98 12.65 45.62
C GLY A 35 7.63 12.42 44.92
N ASP A 36 6.55 12.55 45.68
CA ASP A 36 5.16 12.56 45.19
C ASP A 36 4.94 13.74 44.24
N ALA A 37 4.70 13.44 42.97
CA ALA A 37 4.19 14.38 41.99
C ALA A 37 3.26 13.60 41.05
N GLY A 38 2.00 14.02 41.04
CA GLY A 38 0.86 13.28 40.51
C GLY A 38 1.07 12.66 39.13
N ALA A 39 0.81 11.36 39.05
CA ALA A 39 0.67 10.66 37.80
C ALA A 39 -0.51 11.25 37.01
N PRO A 40 -0.33 11.65 35.74
CA PRO A 40 -1.47 11.91 34.88
C PRO A 40 -2.22 10.58 34.70
N SER A 41 -3.51 10.58 35.01
CA SER A 41 -4.40 9.43 34.82
C SER A 41 -4.49 9.10 33.32
N ALA A 42 -3.59 8.22 32.88
CA ALA A 42 -3.68 7.58 31.57
C ALA A 42 -4.75 6.47 31.66
N SER A 43 -6.02 6.86 31.63
CA SER A 43 -7.08 5.94 31.20
C SER A 43 -7.13 5.95 29.66
N GLN A 44 -6.02 5.59 29.02
CA GLN A 44 -6.08 4.95 27.71
C GLN A 44 -6.35 3.48 28.02
N GLN A 45 -7.62 3.11 27.94
CA GLN A 45 -8.05 1.73 27.87
C GLN A 45 -7.18 1.06 26.81
N ALA A 46 -6.23 0.22 27.24
CA ALA A 46 -5.37 -0.50 26.34
C ALA A 46 -6.30 -1.33 25.45
N ALA A 47 -6.36 -0.98 24.15
CA ALA A 47 -7.11 -1.77 23.20
C ALA A 47 -6.60 -3.21 23.29
N GLU A 48 -7.52 -4.18 23.36
CA GLU A 48 -7.12 -5.58 23.40
C GLU A 48 -6.20 -5.89 22.22
N ALA A 49 -5.04 -6.46 22.51
CA ALA A 49 -4.06 -6.79 21.48
C ALA A 49 -4.64 -7.86 20.55
N VAL A 50 -4.92 -7.48 19.30
CA VAL A 50 -5.43 -8.40 18.29
C VAL A 50 -4.33 -9.40 17.91
N GLN A 51 -4.55 -10.68 18.17
CA GLN A 51 -3.63 -11.73 17.76
C GLN A 51 -3.73 -11.97 16.25
N ILE A 52 -2.59 -11.85 15.55
CA ILE A 52 -2.49 -12.11 14.11
C ILE A 52 -2.13 -13.58 13.88
N LYS A 53 -2.86 -14.22 12.96
CA LYS A 53 -2.62 -15.59 12.51
C LYS A 53 -1.24 -15.69 11.85
N GLN A 54 -0.55 -16.81 12.07
CA GLN A 54 0.65 -17.13 11.32
C GLN A 54 0.28 -17.63 9.93
N SER A 55 1.04 -17.20 8.92
CA SER A 55 0.91 -17.71 7.56
C SER A 55 1.18 -19.22 7.52
N PRO A 56 0.28 -20.02 6.93
CA PRO A 56 0.48 -21.47 6.81
C PRO A 56 1.56 -21.83 5.78
N ASP A 57 1.76 -20.97 4.77
CA ASP A 57 2.67 -21.18 3.64
C ASP A 57 3.05 -19.84 2.99
N LYS A 58 3.75 -19.90 1.83
CA LYS A 58 4.13 -18.70 1.07
C LYS A 58 2.97 -18.02 0.33
N TYR A 59 1.84 -18.71 0.13
CA TYR A 59 0.72 -18.26 -0.68
C TYR A 59 -0.29 -17.45 0.12
N THR A 60 -0.38 -17.66 1.44
CA THR A 60 -1.41 -17.04 2.28
C THR A 60 -0.82 -16.18 3.38
N TRP A 61 -1.21 -14.91 3.43
CA TRP A 61 -0.81 -13.95 4.45
C TRP A 61 -2.01 -13.29 5.11
N TYR A 62 -1.84 -12.78 6.32
CA TYR A 62 -2.92 -12.21 7.12
C TYR A 62 -2.67 -10.73 7.39
N VAL A 63 -3.65 -9.90 7.06
CA VAL A 63 -3.60 -8.44 7.29
C VAL A 63 -3.31 -8.15 8.76
N LYS A 64 -2.31 -7.28 9.02
CA LYS A 64 -1.93 -6.84 10.36
C LYS A 64 -2.98 -5.92 10.97
N ASN A 65 -2.90 -5.69 12.27
CA ASN A 65 -3.63 -4.62 12.93
C ASN A 65 -2.80 -3.33 12.91
N TYR A 66 -3.25 -2.33 12.16
CA TYR A 66 -2.63 -1.01 12.08
C TYR A 66 -3.27 0.00 13.03
N VAL A 67 -4.49 -0.27 13.54
CA VAL A 67 -5.19 0.68 14.41
C VAL A 67 -4.37 0.96 15.67
N GLY A 68 -4.18 2.25 15.98
CA GLY A 68 -3.34 2.75 17.06
C GLY A 68 -1.86 2.91 16.70
N MET A 69 -1.43 2.44 15.52
CA MET A 69 -0.07 2.63 15.03
C MET A 69 0.13 4.07 14.56
N ASN A 70 1.30 4.65 14.86
CA ASN A 70 1.72 5.90 14.23
C ASN A 70 1.98 5.66 12.73
N ALA A 71 1.53 6.56 11.85
CA ALA A 71 1.65 6.35 10.40
C ALA A 71 3.11 6.22 9.93
N GLY A 72 4.05 6.90 10.59
CA GLY A 72 5.49 6.78 10.31
C GLY A 72 6.05 5.38 10.61
N ASN A 73 5.42 4.62 11.50
CA ASN A 73 5.82 3.23 11.79
C ASN A 73 5.15 2.22 10.86
N ALA A 74 4.17 2.64 10.05
CA ALA A 74 3.45 1.75 9.16
C ALA A 74 4.19 1.63 7.82
N GLY A 75 4.82 0.47 7.60
CA GLY A 75 5.41 0.14 6.30
C GLY A 75 6.71 0.88 5.96
N TYR A 76 6.97 1.01 4.67
CA TYR A 76 8.15 1.67 4.09
C TYR A 76 7.76 2.35 2.76
N THR A 77 8.50 3.38 2.35
CA THR A 77 8.28 4.07 1.09
C THR A 77 8.97 3.32 -0.07
N GLY A 78 8.22 3.03 -1.12
CA GLY A 78 8.67 2.37 -2.34
C GLY A 78 9.35 3.32 -3.33
N LEU A 79 9.93 2.76 -4.39
CA LEU A 79 10.58 3.54 -5.46
C LEU A 79 9.59 4.36 -6.30
N ASP A 80 8.34 3.92 -6.33
CA ASP A 80 7.22 4.60 -6.96
C ASP A 80 6.56 5.61 -6.01
N THR A 81 7.25 6.00 -4.93
CA THR A 81 6.83 7.02 -3.94
C THR A 81 5.61 6.66 -3.09
N ASN A 82 5.06 5.44 -3.23
CA ASN A 82 3.94 4.97 -2.43
C ASN A 82 4.43 4.33 -1.12
N ARG A 83 3.58 4.28 -0.08
CA ARG A 83 3.85 3.51 1.14
C ARG A 83 3.44 2.05 0.94
N TYR A 84 4.22 1.11 1.45
CA TYR A 84 3.94 -0.32 1.38
C TYR A 84 4.21 -1.01 2.70
N ASP A 85 3.54 -2.13 2.95
CA ASP A 85 3.97 -3.09 3.97
C ASP A 85 4.18 -4.48 3.37
N ARG A 86 5.14 -5.21 3.94
CA ARG A 86 5.54 -6.53 3.46
C ARG A 86 4.67 -7.63 4.04
N TYR A 87 4.30 -8.55 3.16
CA TYR A 87 3.55 -9.76 3.43
C TYR A 87 4.24 -10.88 2.64
N GLY A 88 5.25 -11.51 3.25
CA GLY A 88 6.09 -12.49 2.57
C GLY A 88 6.90 -11.91 1.41
N ALA A 89 6.79 -12.55 0.25
CA ALA A 89 7.39 -12.08 -1.00
C ALA A 89 6.62 -10.90 -1.62
N GLY A 90 5.36 -10.67 -1.20
CA GLY A 90 4.52 -9.59 -1.69
C GLY A 90 4.55 -8.35 -0.80
N ALA A 91 4.00 -7.27 -1.33
CA ALA A 91 3.72 -6.05 -0.57
C ALA A 91 2.35 -5.48 -0.95
N LEU A 92 1.67 -4.91 0.04
CA LEU A 92 0.42 -4.18 -0.13
C LEU A 92 0.69 -2.69 0.02
N ARG A 93 0.12 -1.88 -0.87
CA ARG A 93 0.17 -0.42 -0.74
C ARG A 93 -0.62 -0.01 0.50
N LEU A 94 -0.09 0.91 1.30
CA LEU A 94 -0.81 1.56 2.38
C LEU A 94 -1.25 2.94 1.87
N VAL A 95 -2.54 3.23 1.96
CA VAL A 95 -3.12 4.52 1.56
C VAL A 95 -3.64 5.22 2.81
N PHE A 96 -3.11 6.39 3.12
CA PHE A 96 -3.53 7.18 4.29
C PHE A 96 -4.68 8.11 3.91
N VAL A 97 -5.75 8.10 4.71
CA VAL A 97 -6.93 8.96 4.50
C VAL A 97 -7.21 9.76 5.76
N ALA A 98 -6.96 11.06 5.69
CA ALA A 98 -7.43 12.01 6.70
C ALA A 98 -8.87 12.43 6.38
N GLY A 99 -9.75 12.48 7.40
CA GLY A 99 -11.18 12.72 7.16
C GLY A 99 -11.51 14.12 6.64
N ASP A 100 -10.65 15.10 6.86
CA ASP A 100 -10.72 16.45 6.26
C ASP A 100 -10.27 16.46 4.77
N GLY A 101 -9.69 15.37 4.28
CA GLY A 101 -9.14 15.23 2.93
C GLY A 101 -7.66 15.62 2.82
N THR A 102 -7.01 16.04 3.90
CA THR A 102 -5.59 16.42 3.89
C THR A 102 -4.73 15.33 3.24
N PHE A 103 -3.84 15.74 2.32
CA PHE A 103 -2.85 14.83 1.76
C PHE A 103 -1.81 14.49 2.82
N VAL A 104 -1.73 13.20 3.16
CA VAL A 104 -0.73 12.65 4.07
C VAL A 104 0.32 11.96 3.22
N ASP A 105 1.38 12.70 2.91
CA ASP A 105 2.40 12.32 1.94
C ASP A 105 3.19 11.10 2.42
N PRO A 106 3.14 9.97 1.68
CA PRO A 106 3.93 8.77 1.96
C PRO A 106 5.45 8.97 2.03
N GLU A 107 5.99 10.01 1.38
CA GLU A 107 7.43 10.30 1.35
C GLU A 107 7.87 11.17 2.54
N ASN A 108 6.92 11.88 3.16
CA ASN A 108 7.20 12.82 4.23
C ASN A 108 7.15 12.15 5.61
N GLU A 109 8.25 11.51 5.99
CA GLU A 109 8.40 10.84 7.29
C GLU A 109 8.10 11.73 8.50
N ASP A 110 8.39 13.03 8.41
CA ASP A 110 8.11 13.96 9.51
C ASP A 110 6.62 14.26 9.62
N GLN A 111 5.93 14.43 8.49
CA GLN A 111 4.47 14.52 8.48
C GLN A 111 3.84 13.23 9.01
N LEU A 112 4.30 12.05 8.57
CA LEU A 112 3.74 10.76 8.99
C LEU A 112 3.78 10.56 10.52
N LYS A 113 4.83 11.07 11.20
CA LYS A 113 4.93 11.03 12.67
C LYS A 113 3.83 11.82 13.37
N GLU A 114 3.22 12.79 12.71
CA GLU A 114 2.11 13.57 13.26
C GLU A 114 0.78 12.84 13.21
N TYR A 115 0.69 11.67 12.54
CA TYR A 115 -0.56 10.94 12.35
C TYR A 115 -0.59 9.59 13.07
N VAL A 116 -1.78 9.22 13.54
CA VAL A 116 -2.09 7.91 14.10
C VAL A 116 -3.24 7.27 13.32
N VAL A 117 -3.12 5.98 13.04
CA VAL A 117 -4.15 5.18 12.39
C VAL A 117 -5.30 4.95 13.36
N ILE A 118 -6.52 5.25 12.92
CA ILE A 118 -7.77 5.11 13.71
C ILE A 118 -8.74 4.09 13.11
N GLY A 119 -8.48 3.61 11.90
CA GLY A 119 -9.29 2.61 11.22
C GLY A 119 -8.55 2.04 10.02
N GLN A 120 -8.99 0.87 9.56
CA GLN A 120 -8.47 0.21 8.36
C GLN A 120 -9.62 -0.46 7.61
N ASN A 121 -9.59 -0.46 6.28
CA ASN A 121 -10.69 -1.01 5.48
C ASN A 121 -10.70 -2.55 5.42
N LEU A 122 -9.54 -3.19 5.54
CA LEU A 122 -9.43 -4.65 5.66
C LEU A 122 -9.24 -5.00 7.13
N GLU A 123 -10.11 -5.83 7.69
CA GLU A 123 -9.99 -6.25 9.09
C GLU A 123 -8.68 -7.02 9.33
N PRO A 124 -8.08 -6.93 10.53
CA PRO A 124 -6.97 -7.82 10.89
C PRO A 124 -7.35 -9.28 10.65
N ASN A 125 -6.40 -10.10 10.22
CA ASN A 125 -6.62 -11.49 9.80
C ASN A 125 -7.44 -11.71 8.51
N THR A 126 -7.72 -10.67 7.73
CA THR A 126 -8.16 -10.83 6.33
C THR A 126 -7.06 -11.55 5.54
N GLU A 127 -7.44 -12.53 4.70
CA GLU A 127 -6.51 -13.31 3.89
C GLU A 127 -6.05 -12.56 2.64
N VAL A 128 -4.74 -12.56 2.44
CA VAL A 128 -4.08 -12.07 1.24
C VAL A 128 -3.48 -13.29 0.56
N VAL A 129 -4.02 -13.62 -0.61
CA VAL A 129 -3.64 -14.81 -1.37
C VAL A 129 -2.75 -14.40 -2.54
N TYR A 130 -1.65 -15.13 -2.73
CA TYR A 130 -0.69 -14.91 -3.81
C TYR A 130 -0.65 -16.08 -4.79
N THR A 131 -0.41 -15.76 -6.04
CA THR A 131 0.16 -16.69 -7.02
C THR A 131 1.57 -16.23 -7.38
N PHE A 132 2.40 -17.16 -7.85
CA PHE A 132 3.79 -16.89 -8.19
C PHE A 132 4.05 -17.10 -9.67
N GLN A 133 4.99 -16.33 -10.23
CA GLN A 133 5.46 -16.54 -11.59
C GLN A 133 6.12 -17.92 -11.70
N LYS A 134 6.08 -18.48 -12.90
CA LYS A 134 6.70 -19.75 -13.24
C LYS A 134 7.82 -19.52 -14.24
N ASP A 135 8.85 -20.35 -14.17
CA ASP A 135 9.84 -20.46 -15.24
C ASP A 135 9.28 -21.21 -16.46
N ASP A 136 10.09 -21.32 -17.50
CA ASP A 136 9.73 -21.97 -18.77
C ASP A 136 9.41 -23.47 -18.60
N ASP A 137 9.89 -24.11 -17.51
CA ASP A 137 9.60 -25.50 -17.16
C ASP A 137 8.32 -25.64 -16.31
N GLY A 138 7.64 -24.52 -16.01
CA GLY A 138 6.43 -24.47 -15.20
C GLY A 138 6.67 -24.51 -13.68
N LYS A 139 7.92 -24.37 -13.23
CA LYS A 139 8.26 -24.35 -11.81
C LYS A 139 8.12 -22.92 -11.26
N GLU A 140 7.42 -22.80 -10.14
CA GLU A 140 7.20 -21.51 -9.50
C GLU A 140 8.47 -20.93 -8.88
N TYR A 141 8.65 -19.63 -9.05
CA TYR A 141 9.58 -18.84 -8.26
C TYR A 141 9.05 -18.66 -6.84
N ASP A 142 9.93 -18.65 -5.84
CA ASP A 142 9.54 -18.46 -4.44
C ASP A 142 9.34 -16.99 -4.06
N ASN A 143 9.85 -16.07 -4.88
CA ASN A 143 9.93 -14.65 -4.56
C ASN A 143 9.31 -13.72 -5.61
N LEU A 144 8.83 -14.24 -6.74
CA LEU A 144 8.21 -13.44 -7.79
C LEU A 144 6.69 -13.63 -7.77
N VAL A 145 5.99 -12.72 -7.08
CA VAL A 145 4.53 -12.71 -7.05
C VAL A 145 4.00 -12.36 -8.44
N SER A 146 3.05 -13.16 -8.94
CA SER A 146 2.32 -12.92 -10.17
C SER A 146 1.04 -12.14 -9.90
N THR A 147 0.20 -12.63 -8.97
CA THR A 147 -1.03 -11.96 -8.56
C THR A 147 -1.16 -11.90 -7.05
N LYS A 148 -1.98 -10.95 -6.60
CA LYS A 148 -2.40 -10.81 -5.21
C LYS A 148 -3.89 -10.53 -5.14
N SER A 149 -4.57 -11.11 -4.15
CA SER A 149 -6.01 -10.94 -3.96
C SER A 149 -6.38 -9.51 -3.53
N HIS A 150 -5.48 -8.83 -2.83
CA HIS A 150 -5.63 -7.42 -2.46
C HIS A 150 -4.41 -6.64 -2.95
N GLU A 151 -4.63 -5.42 -3.44
CA GLU A 151 -3.56 -4.55 -3.92
C GLU A 151 -3.08 -3.57 -2.84
N GLU A 152 -4.00 -3.14 -1.97
CA GLU A 152 -3.81 -2.08 -0.99
C GLU A 152 -4.63 -2.29 0.29
N ILE A 153 -4.22 -1.57 1.34
CA ILE A 153 -4.95 -1.36 2.59
C ILE A 153 -5.13 0.14 2.77
N VAL A 154 -6.36 0.57 3.00
CA VAL A 154 -6.69 1.97 3.29
C VAL A 154 -6.72 2.15 4.80
N LEU A 155 -6.02 3.17 5.29
CA LEU A 155 -5.84 3.49 6.69
C LEU A 155 -6.44 4.87 6.98
N ALA A 156 -7.50 4.92 7.79
CA ALA A 156 -7.99 6.19 8.32
C ALA A 156 -6.96 6.72 9.31
N VAL A 157 -6.59 7.99 9.18
CA VAL A 157 -5.63 8.63 10.06
C VAL A 157 -6.18 9.94 10.62
N LYS A 158 -5.66 10.33 11.78
CA LYS A 158 -5.85 11.66 12.35
C LYS A 158 -4.55 12.18 12.93
N ARG A 159 -4.44 13.50 13.08
CA ARG A 159 -3.33 14.11 13.80
C ARG A 159 -3.30 13.64 15.26
N VAL A 160 -2.12 13.37 15.78
CA VAL A 160 -1.90 13.03 17.20
C VAL A 160 -2.46 14.16 18.07
N GLY A 161 -3.24 13.81 19.09
CA GLY A 161 -3.89 14.78 19.99
C GLY A 161 -5.16 15.44 19.45
N SER A 162 -5.57 15.16 18.20
CA SER A 162 -6.85 15.65 17.65
C SER A 162 -8.02 14.70 17.93
N SER A 163 -9.25 15.22 17.89
CA SER A 163 -10.47 14.39 17.92
C SER A 163 -10.55 13.48 16.68
N GLY A 164 -10.10 13.99 15.52
CA GLY A 164 -10.16 13.31 14.23
C GLY A 164 -11.56 13.30 13.65
N ASP A 165 -11.65 13.27 12.32
CA ASP A 165 -12.91 13.11 11.60
C ASP A 165 -13.18 11.63 11.32
N THR A 166 -14.46 11.27 11.22
CA THR A 166 -14.85 9.92 10.80
C THR A 166 -14.56 9.75 9.31
N VAL A 167 -13.96 8.62 8.97
CA VAL A 167 -13.74 8.21 7.58
C VAL A 167 -14.51 6.92 7.36
N ASP A 168 -15.31 6.87 6.30
CA ASP A 168 -15.98 5.62 5.91
C ASP A 168 -14.94 4.63 5.36
N MET A 169 -15.05 3.38 5.77
CA MET A 169 -14.05 2.35 5.50
C MET A 169 -14.70 1.19 4.76
N THR A 170 -14.89 1.37 3.45
CA THR A 170 -15.40 0.31 2.58
C THR A 170 -14.33 -0.78 2.39
N ALA A 171 -14.62 -1.98 2.91
CA ALA A 171 -13.80 -3.15 2.63
C ALA A 171 -13.86 -3.51 1.14
N ILE A 172 -12.68 -3.66 0.52
CA ILE A 172 -12.56 -4.11 -0.87
C ILE A 172 -12.42 -5.63 -0.91
N GLN A 173 -13.27 -6.29 -1.68
CA GLN A 173 -13.30 -7.73 -1.85
C GLN A 173 -12.00 -8.24 -2.48
N ALA A 174 -11.64 -9.45 -2.10
CA ALA A 174 -10.53 -10.17 -2.72
C ALA A 174 -10.78 -10.34 -4.22
N SER A 175 -9.80 -9.94 -5.04
CA SER A 175 -9.73 -10.29 -6.44
C SER A 175 -9.48 -11.79 -6.56
N PRO A 176 -10.33 -12.55 -7.29
CA PRO A 176 -10.22 -14.02 -7.31
C PRO A 176 -9.01 -14.51 -8.12
N ASP A 177 -8.56 -13.74 -9.12
CA ASP A 177 -7.50 -14.13 -10.06
C ASP A 177 -6.92 -12.90 -10.80
N LYS A 178 -6.08 -13.13 -11.83
CA LYS A 178 -5.53 -12.05 -12.67
C LYS A 178 -6.57 -11.38 -13.58
N TYR A 179 -7.66 -12.08 -13.91
CA TYR A 179 -8.66 -11.65 -14.88
C TYR A 179 -9.70 -10.73 -14.26
N THR A 180 -9.88 -10.76 -12.94
CA THR A 180 -10.91 -9.97 -12.26
C THR A 180 -10.31 -9.13 -11.15
N ARG A 181 -10.55 -7.82 -11.20
CA ARG A 181 -10.13 -6.86 -10.17
C ARG A 181 -11.34 -6.13 -9.61
N MET A 182 -11.29 -5.77 -8.33
CA MET A 182 -12.37 -5.06 -7.66
C MET A 182 -12.10 -3.56 -7.67
N VAL A 183 -13.06 -2.77 -8.17
CA VAL A 183 -12.98 -1.31 -8.16
C VAL A 183 -12.79 -0.81 -6.72
N ARG A 184 -11.79 0.05 -6.52
CA ARG A 184 -11.47 0.66 -5.22
C ARG A 184 -12.57 1.64 -4.80
N ASP A 185 -12.59 1.92 -3.49
CA ASP A 185 -13.33 3.07 -2.96
C ASP A 185 -12.39 4.27 -2.87
N TYR A 186 -12.58 5.24 -3.76
CA TYR A 186 -11.83 6.49 -3.82
C TYR A 186 -12.48 7.59 -2.97
N VAL A 187 -13.74 7.44 -2.57
CA VAL A 187 -14.47 8.49 -1.85
C VAL A 187 -13.78 8.78 -0.52
N GLY A 188 -13.61 10.07 -0.23
CA GLY A 188 -12.92 10.53 0.97
C GLY A 188 -11.40 10.61 0.84
N ARG A 189 -10.78 9.97 -0.16
CA ARG A 189 -9.34 10.07 -0.40
C ARG A 189 -8.95 11.45 -0.90
N ASN A 190 -7.71 11.82 -0.62
CA ASN A 190 -7.06 12.89 -1.34
C ASN A 190 -6.80 12.44 -2.79
N LEU A 191 -7.01 13.33 -3.77
CA LEU A 191 -6.87 12.99 -5.19
C LEU A 191 -5.43 12.61 -5.56
N ALA A 192 -4.42 13.12 -4.84
CA ALA A 192 -3.01 12.74 -5.06
C ALA A 192 -2.72 11.25 -4.76
N GLU A 193 -3.59 10.56 -4.01
CA GLU A 193 -3.49 9.12 -3.75
C GLU A 193 -4.19 8.25 -4.82
N CYS A 194 -4.93 8.85 -5.74
CA CYS A 194 -5.85 8.15 -6.65
C CYS A 194 -5.21 7.69 -7.96
N GLY A 195 -3.92 7.31 -7.92
CA GLY A 195 -3.19 6.75 -9.05
C GLY A 195 -1.88 7.50 -9.35
N TYR A 196 -1.50 7.53 -10.62
CA TYR A 196 -0.27 8.13 -11.13
C TYR A 196 -0.52 8.86 -12.46
N LEU A 197 0.35 9.82 -12.79
CA LEU A 197 0.32 10.48 -14.09
C LEU A 197 0.88 9.53 -15.16
N ALA A 198 0.00 9.03 -16.04
CA ALA A 198 0.42 8.19 -17.16
C ALA A 198 1.19 9.01 -18.21
N LEU A 199 2.05 8.34 -18.99
CA LEU A 199 2.81 8.97 -20.08
C LEU A 199 1.94 9.70 -21.11
N GLY A 200 0.65 9.34 -21.22
CA GLY A 200 -0.33 10.03 -22.05
C GLY A 200 -0.85 11.36 -21.48
N GLY A 201 -0.31 11.84 -20.35
CA GLY A 201 -0.71 13.11 -19.73
C GLY A 201 -2.07 13.08 -19.03
N TYR A 202 -2.48 11.91 -18.52
CA TYR A 202 -3.73 11.75 -17.79
C TYR A 202 -3.51 10.94 -16.52
N LEU A 203 -4.35 11.15 -15.50
CA LEU A 203 -4.33 10.37 -14.27
C LEU A 203 -4.86 8.96 -14.54
N ALA A 204 -4.13 7.94 -14.11
CA ALA A 204 -4.51 6.54 -14.24
C ALA A 204 -4.26 5.80 -12.93
N ASP A 205 -5.05 4.77 -12.64
CA ASP A 205 -4.77 3.87 -11.53
C ASP A 205 -4.62 2.43 -12.03
N SER A 206 -3.70 1.68 -11.40
CA SER A 206 -3.35 0.31 -11.78
C SER A 206 -4.31 -0.68 -11.15
N TYR A 207 -4.76 -1.67 -11.91
CA TYR A 207 -5.59 -2.79 -11.48
C TYR A 207 -4.95 -4.09 -11.96
N GLY A 208 -3.97 -4.59 -11.18
CA GLY A 208 -3.12 -5.70 -11.60
C GLY A 208 -2.26 -5.31 -12.81
N ALA A 209 -2.36 -6.08 -13.90
CA ALA A 209 -1.69 -5.77 -15.16
C ALA A 209 -2.40 -4.69 -16.00
N GLY A 210 -3.66 -4.39 -15.70
CA GLY A 210 -4.43 -3.35 -16.38
C GLY A 210 -4.32 -2.00 -15.68
N SER A 211 -4.83 -0.97 -16.34
CA SER A 211 -5.03 0.36 -15.73
C SER A 211 -6.37 0.94 -16.16
N VAL A 212 -6.89 1.85 -15.33
CA VAL A 212 -8.13 2.58 -15.57
C VAL A 212 -7.80 4.07 -15.56
N LYS A 213 -8.32 4.81 -16.55
CA LYS A 213 -8.18 6.26 -16.57
C LYS A 213 -9.05 6.87 -15.47
N ILE A 214 -8.48 7.79 -14.70
CA ILE A 214 -9.22 8.60 -13.73
C ILE A 214 -9.49 9.97 -14.35
N ASN A 215 -10.76 10.35 -14.42
CA ASN A 215 -11.18 11.68 -14.87
C ASN A 215 -11.61 12.48 -13.63
N PRO A 216 -10.75 13.34 -13.07
CA PRO A 216 -11.15 14.20 -11.98
C PRO A 216 -12.02 15.35 -12.52
N ILE A 217 -13.12 15.62 -11.83
CA ILE A 217 -14.10 16.66 -12.17
C ILE A 217 -14.25 17.55 -10.93
N ALA A 218 -13.76 18.78 -11.00
CA ALA A 218 -13.87 19.70 -9.89
C ALA A 218 -15.30 20.21 -9.74
N ASP A 219 -15.85 20.16 -8.52
CA ASP A 219 -17.22 20.58 -8.22
C ASP A 219 -17.47 22.08 -8.49
N ASP A 220 -16.42 22.89 -8.47
CA ASP A 220 -16.46 24.32 -8.81
C ASP A 220 -16.30 24.60 -10.32
N GLY A 221 -16.17 23.55 -11.14
CA GLY A 221 -15.95 23.64 -12.58
C GLY A 221 -14.54 24.07 -12.97
N SER A 222 -13.60 24.17 -12.04
CA SER A 222 -12.20 24.49 -12.33
C SER A 222 -11.51 23.37 -13.12
N TYR A 223 -10.54 23.76 -13.94
CA TYR A 223 -9.67 22.81 -14.63
C TYR A 223 -8.56 22.35 -13.69
N ILE A 224 -8.37 21.04 -13.58
CA ILE A 224 -7.27 20.43 -12.83
C ILE A 224 -6.13 20.18 -13.81
N ASP A 225 -5.09 20.98 -13.70
CA ASP A 225 -3.93 20.94 -14.60
C ASP A 225 -2.96 19.82 -14.20
N LEU A 226 -2.73 18.88 -15.13
CA LEU A 226 -1.82 17.75 -14.98
C LEU A 226 -0.64 17.83 -15.96
N SER A 227 -0.43 18.98 -16.59
CA SER A 227 0.60 19.16 -17.63
C SER A 227 2.02 19.15 -17.10
N ASP A 228 2.23 19.53 -15.83
CA ASP A 228 3.53 19.47 -15.17
C ASP A 228 3.70 18.12 -14.44
N SER A 229 4.52 17.24 -15.02
CA SER A 229 4.76 15.90 -14.47
C SER A 229 5.55 15.89 -13.16
N GLU A 230 6.25 16.97 -12.82
CA GLU A 230 7.02 17.06 -11.58
C GLU A 230 6.15 17.53 -10.42
N THR A 231 5.18 18.41 -10.70
CA THR A 231 4.35 19.05 -9.66
C THR A 231 2.88 18.65 -9.69
N TYR A 232 2.46 17.70 -10.53
CA TYR A 232 1.05 17.33 -10.63
C TYR A 232 0.47 16.89 -9.28
N LYS A 233 1.25 16.21 -8.44
CA LYS A 233 0.82 15.80 -7.09
C LYS A 233 0.48 17.00 -6.21
N ASP A 234 1.21 18.11 -6.31
CA ASP A 234 0.91 19.33 -5.55
C ASP A 234 -0.46 19.89 -5.94
N VAL A 235 -0.81 19.85 -7.24
CA VAL A 235 -2.13 20.24 -7.73
C VAL A 235 -3.20 19.29 -7.21
N LEU A 236 -2.99 17.97 -7.36
CA LEU A 236 -3.93 16.94 -6.90
C LEU A 236 -4.13 16.98 -5.38
N SER A 237 -3.09 17.33 -4.61
CA SER A 237 -3.12 17.36 -3.15
C SER A 237 -4.14 18.35 -2.58
N GLN A 238 -4.58 19.31 -3.39
CA GLN A 238 -5.58 20.31 -3.02
C GLN A 238 -7.01 19.79 -3.09
N TYR A 239 -7.24 18.54 -3.53
CA TYR A 239 -8.57 18.03 -3.80
C TYR A 239 -8.89 16.76 -3.02
N LYS A 240 -10.13 16.69 -2.53
CA LYS A 240 -10.72 15.51 -1.91
C LYS A 240 -11.79 14.93 -2.82
N VAL A 241 -11.80 13.60 -2.97
CA VAL A 241 -12.84 12.89 -3.75
C VAL A 241 -14.15 12.85 -2.96
N THR A 242 -15.23 13.31 -3.60
CA THR A 242 -16.58 13.38 -3.02
C THR A 242 -17.52 12.33 -3.58
N SER A 243 -17.30 11.87 -4.82
CA SER A 243 -18.02 10.72 -5.39
C SER A 243 -17.25 10.08 -6.55
N GLN A 244 -17.64 8.86 -6.90
CA GLN A 244 -17.10 8.11 -8.04
C GLN A 244 -18.21 7.55 -8.92
N SER A 245 -18.00 7.52 -10.24
CA SER A 245 -19.03 7.08 -11.20
C SER A 245 -19.28 5.56 -11.22
N VAL A 246 -18.37 4.77 -10.67
CA VAL A 246 -18.46 3.31 -10.59
C VAL A 246 -18.37 2.88 -9.14
N ALA A 247 -19.34 2.12 -8.63
CA ALA A 247 -19.37 1.72 -7.23
C ALA A 247 -18.14 0.87 -6.83
N PRO A 248 -17.63 1.01 -5.58
CA PRO A 248 -16.61 0.11 -5.05
C PRO A 248 -17.06 -1.35 -5.13
N ASN A 249 -16.12 -2.29 -5.23
CA ASN A 249 -16.38 -3.72 -5.43
C ASN A 249 -17.10 -4.11 -6.73
N THR A 250 -17.28 -3.17 -7.66
CA THR A 250 -17.65 -3.53 -9.04
C THR A 250 -16.52 -4.36 -9.64
N ALA A 251 -16.84 -5.52 -10.20
CA ALA A 251 -15.88 -6.39 -10.85
C ALA A 251 -15.46 -5.79 -12.21
N MET A 252 -14.17 -5.48 -12.33
CA MET A 252 -13.49 -5.17 -13.58
C MET A 252 -12.85 -6.45 -14.13
N THR A 253 -13.31 -6.89 -15.29
CA THR A 253 -12.78 -8.06 -15.99
C THR A 253 -11.77 -7.67 -17.07
N MET A 254 -10.80 -8.54 -17.30
CA MET A 254 -9.73 -8.38 -18.28
C MET A 254 -9.50 -9.69 -19.05
N THR A 255 -9.13 -9.55 -20.31
CA THR A 255 -8.52 -10.63 -21.10
C THR A 255 -7.11 -10.23 -21.48
N PHE A 256 -6.26 -11.20 -21.73
CA PHE A 256 -4.87 -10.96 -22.09
C PHE A 256 -4.60 -11.35 -23.54
N MET A 257 -3.53 -10.79 -24.10
CA MET A 257 -3.11 -11.09 -25.46
C MET A 257 -2.56 -12.52 -25.52
N LEU A 258 -2.70 -13.15 -26.69
CA LEU A 258 -2.06 -14.42 -26.98
C LEU A 258 -0.78 -14.18 -27.78
N ASP A 259 0.23 -15.01 -27.54
CA ASP A 259 1.40 -15.13 -28.41
C ASP A 259 1.06 -15.82 -29.74
N SER A 260 2.07 -16.01 -30.59
CA SER A 260 1.89 -16.68 -31.89
C SER A 260 1.48 -18.15 -31.80
N ASP A 261 1.74 -18.79 -30.66
CA ASP A 261 1.46 -20.21 -30.40
C ASP A 261 0.11 -20.40 -29.69
N GLY A 262 -0.58 -19.29 -29.35
CA GLY A 262 -1.86 -19.29 -28.67
C GLY A 262 -1.76 -19.31 -27.14
N ASN A 263 -0.57 -19.16 -26.57
CA ASN A 263 -0.41 -19.03 -25.12
C ASN A 263 -0.66 -17.60 -24.67
N GLU A 264 -1.26 -17.45 -23.50
CA GLU A 264 -1.61 -16.14 -22.97
C GLU A 264 -0.39 -15.44 -22.33
N TYR A 265 -0.21 -14.15 -22.64
CA TYR A 265 0.74 -13.31 -21.91
C TYR A 265 0.22 -12.99 -20.51
N GLU A 266 1.07 -13.15 -19.49
CA GLU A 266 0.69 -12.89 -18.09
C GLU A 266 0.42 -11.41 -17.77
N ASN A 267 0.96 -10.49 -18.57
CA ASN A 267 0.97 -9.05 -18.27
C ASN A 267 0.45 -8.14 -19.39
N LEU A 268 0.14 -8.68 -20.58
CA LEU A 268 -0.33 -7.87 -21.71
C LEU A 268 -1.84 -7.96 -21.82
N VAL A 269 -2.54 -6.97 -21.24
CA VAL A 269 -4.00 -6.88 -21.31
C VAL A 269 -4.44 -6.58 -22.75
N SER A 270 -5.36 -7.40 -23.26
CA SER A 270 -5.99 -7.26 -24.58
C SER A 270 -7.26 -6.42 -24.50
N THR A 271 -8.19 -6.78 -23.59
CA THR A 271 -9.42 -6.03 -23.36
C THR A 271 -9.71 -5.90 -21.88
N LYS A 272 -10.49 -4.87 -21.51
CA LYS A 272 -10.98 -4.65 -20.15
C LYS A 272 -12.41 -4.15 -20.20
N SER A 273 -13.22 -4.49 -19.19
CA SER A 273 -14.62 -4.03 -19.11
C SER A 273 -14.80 -2.63 -18.54
N LEU A 274 -13.72 -2.01 -18.04
CA LEU A 274 -13.72 -0.66 -17.49
C LEU A 274 -12.53 0.14 -18.02
N ASP A 275 -12.82 1.22 -18.76
CA ASP A 275 -11.80 2.10 -19.32
C ASP A 275 -11.51 3.32 -18.46
N SER A 276 -12.53 3.87 -17.81
CA SER A 276 -12.40 5.07 -16.99
C SER A 276 -13.36 5.13 -15.81
N ILE A 277 -12.94 5.84 -14.76
CA ILE A 277 -13.77 6.24 -13.62
C ILE A 277 -13.74 7.77 -13.54
N ASP A 278 -14.91 8.37 -13.36
CA ASP A 278 -15.01 9.81 -13.09
C ASP A 278 -15.04 10.01 -11.58
N LEU A 279 -14.22 10.91 -11.08
CA LEU A 279 -14.17 11.28 -9.66
C LEU A 279 -14.61 12.74 -9.52
N GLN A 280 -15.71 12.97 -8.82
CA GLN A 280 -16.07 14.33 -8.41
C GLN A 280 -15.16 14.71 -7.24
N VAL A 281 -14.62 15.93 -7.29
CA VAL A 281 -13.67 16.40 -6.30
C VAL A 281 -13.96 17.83 -5.84
N THR A 282 -13.79 18.06 -4.55
CA THR A 282 -13.89 19.39 -3.94
C THR A 282 -12.51 19.85 -3.50
N LYS A 283 -12.22 21.15 -3.67
CA LYS A 283 -10.99 21.76 -3.15
C LYS A 283 -11.01 21.78 -1.62
N ILE A 284 -9.91 21.36 -1.01
CA ILE A 284 -9.70 21.38 0.44
C ILE A 284 -9.44 22.84 0.87
N GLY A 285 -10.13 23.27 1.93
CA GLY A 285 -10.09 24.64 2.44
C GLY A 285 -8.97 24.91 3.44
#